data_AF-A0A060BZM9-F1
#
_entry.id   AF-A0A060BZM9-F1
#
_cell.length_a   1.000
_cell.length_b   1.000
_cell.length_c   1.000
_cell.angle_alpha   90.00
_cell.angle_beta   90.00
_cell.angle_gamma   90.00
#
_symmetry.space_group_name_H-M   'P 1'
#
loop_
_entity.id
_entity.type
_entity.pdbx_description
1 polymer ?
#
loop_
_entity_poly.entity_id
_entity_poly.type
_entity_poly.pdbx_seq_one_letter_code
_entity_poly.pdbx_strand_id
1 'polypeptide(L)'
;SRSSGSIVRCRRATVDYRLAPEATGTTLVDDAHAGLLWVVEHAAELGIDPARIVVAGTSAGGGVAAGLVLKARDHGGPAIAAQVLICPMLDHRNDTVSARQFDGPAVWSREANAFGWAAVIGAGDEVSPYTSPALAVDLAGLPETYLDAGTAEVFRDEDVAY
;
A
#
# COMPACT_ATOMS: atom_id res chain seq x y z
N SER A 1 28.19 -10.93 12.87
CA SER A 1 28.03 -9.46 12.87
C SER A 1 26.61 -9.17 13.34
N ARG A 2 26.42 -8.65 14.57
CA ARG A 2 25.09 -8.28 15.06
C ARG A 2 24.87 -6.83 14.65
N SER A 3 23.94 -6.58 13.74
CA SER A 3 23.51 -5.23 13.38
C SER A 3 22.93 -4.55 14.63
N SER A 4 23.46 -3.39 14.98
CA SER A 4 22.91 -2.49 15.99
C SER A 4 21.66 -1.81 15.41
N GLY A 5 20.56 -2.53 15.29
CA GLY A 5 19.26 -1.96 14.98
C GLY A 5 18.64 -1.41 16.26
N SER A 6 18.46 -0.10 16.35
CA SER A 6 17.58 0.50 17.37
C SER A 6 16.17 -0.04 17.18
N ILE A 7 15.65 -0.77 18.15
CA ILE A 7 14.27 -1.28 18.13
C ILE A 7 13.34 -0.08 18.27
N VAL A 8 12.54 0.19 17.23
CA VAL A 8 11.44 1.16 17.33
C VAL A 8 10.37 0.55 18.21
N ARG A 9 10.09 1.19 19.35
CA ARG A 9 9.04 0.75 20.26
C ARG A 9 7.71 1.37 19.82
N CYS A 10 6.92 0.63 19.05
CA CYS A 10 5.59 1.03 18.60
C CYS A 10 4.52 0.02 19.05
N ARG A 11 3.25 0.44 19.03
CA ARG A 11 2.11 -0.47 19.06
C ARG A 11 1.74 -0.81 17.62
N ARG A 12 1.36 -2.06 17.37
CA ARG A 12 0.95 -2.53 16.05
C ARG A 12 -0.54 -2.86 16.06
N ALA A 13 -1.28 -2.27 15.13
CA ALA A 13 -2.61 -2.71 14.75
C ALA A 13 -2.52 -3.31 13.34
N THR A 14 -3.10 -4.48 13.13
CA THR A 14 -3.22 -5.10 11.81
C THR A 14 -4.69 -5.07 11.43
N VAL A 15 -5.00 -4.50 10.27
CA VAL A 15 -6.37 -4.45 9.75
C VAL A 15 -6.62 -5.71 8.93
N ASP A 16 -7.62 -6.49 9.32
CA ASP A 16 -8.09 -7.66 8.56
C ASP A 16 -9.13 -7.20 7.53
N TYR A 17 -8.65 -6.61 6.43
CA TYR A 17 -9.49 -6.15 5.34
C TYR A 17 -9.95 -7.31 4.46
N ARG A 18 -11.13 -7.19 3.85
CA ARG A 18 -11.63 -8.22 2.93
C ARG A 18 -10.68 -8.38 1.74
N LEU A 19 -10.46 -9.62 1.33
CA LEU A 19 -9.53 -9.96 0.27
C LEU A 19 -10.24 -10.10 -1.08
N ALA A 20 -9.47 -9.87 -2.15
CA ALA A 20 -9.87 -10.25 -3.49
C ALA A 20 -9.79 -11.79 -3.67
N PRO A 21 -10.64 -12.39 -4.51
CA PRO A 21 -11.61 -11.76 -5.42
C PRO A 21 -12.98 -11.45 -4.79
N GLU A 22 -13.23 -11.78 -3.53
CA GLU A 22 -14.52 -11.55 -2.86
C GLU A 22 -14.81 -10.06 -2.61
N ALA A 23 -13.76 -9.25 -2.49
CA ALA A 23 -13.80 -7.79 -2.43
C ALA A 23 -12.94 -7.20 -3.57
N THR A 24 -13.49 -6.19 -4.25
CA THR A 24 -12.88 -5.59 -5.45
C THR A 24 -12.86 -4.06 -5.39
N GLY A 25 -12.17 -3.43 -6.33
CA GLY A 25 -12.06 -1.97 -6.45
C GLY A 25 -11.40 -1.34 -5.22
N THR A 26 -12.06 -0.34 -4.64
CA THR A 26 -11.55 0.37 -3.46
C THR A 26 -11.81 -0.35 -2.15
N THR A 27 -12.56 -1.47 -2.15
CA THR A 27 -13.05 -2.12 -0.92
C THR A 27 -11.93 -2.45 0.08
N LEU A 28 -10.77 -2.92 -0.39
CA LEU A 28 -9.62 -3.23 0.45
C LEU A 28 -9.10 -1.99 1.18
N VAL A 29 -9.05 -0.86 0.47
CA VAL A 29 -8.62 0.45 1.00
C VAL A 29 -9.70 1.04 1.91
N ASP A 30 -10.97 0.84 1.58
CA ASP A 30 -12.10 1.31 2.39
C ASP A 30 -12.10 0.63 3.76
N ASP A 31 -11.86 -0.67 3.81
CA ASP A 31 -11.72 -1.44 5.05
C ASP A 31 -10.48 -0.98 5.86
N ALA A 32 -9.34 -0.78 5.18
CA ALA A 32 -8.14 -0.26 5.83
C ALA A 32 -8.35 1.16 6.39
N HIS A 33 -9.10 2.01 5.68
CA HIS A 33 -9.44 3.37 6.11
C HIS A 33 -10.40 3.36 7.29
N ALA A 34 -11.41 2.49 7.28
CA ALA A 34 -12.28 2.28 8.44
C ALA A 34 -11.47 1.81 9.67
N GLY A 35 -10.51 0.90 9.47
CA GLY A 35 -9.59 0.46 10.52
C GLY A 35 -8.73 1.61 11.09
N LEU A 36 -8.18 2.47 10.22
CA LEU A 36 -7.43 3.66 10.64
C LEU A 36 -8.29 4.62 11.47
N LEU A 37 -9.51 4.91 11.00
CA LEU A 37 -10.45 5.76 11.73
C LEU A 37 -10.77 5.19 13.11
N TRP A 38 -11.03 3.88 13.19
CA TRP A 38 -11.30 3.21 14.46
C TRP A 38 -10.12 3.30 15.42
N VAL A 39 -8.89 3.08 14.94
CA VAL A 39 -7.66 3.22 15.76
C VAL A 39 -7.51 4.63 16.30
N VAL A 40 -7.78 5.66 15.48
CA VAL A 40 -7.71 7.06 15.90
C VAL A 40 -8.79 7.40 16.93
N GLU A 41 -10.02 6.93 16.71
CA GLU A 41 -11.15 7.12 17.64
C GLU A 41 -10.85 6.49 19.02
N HIS A 42 -10.21 5.32 19.05
CA HIS A 42 -9.91 4.57 20.27
C HIS A 42 -8.46 4.78 20.75
N ALA A 43 -7.75 5.78 20.23
CA ALA A 43 -6.32 5.96 20.48
C ALA A 43 -5.98 6.07 21.97
N ALA A 44 -6.81 6.79 22.74
CA ALA A 44 -6.62 6.93 24.19
C ALA A 44 -6.71 5.59 24.93
N GLU A 45 -7.69 4.76 24.59
CA GLU A 45 -7.90 3.43 25.19
C GLU A 45 -6.76 2.47 24.83
N LEU A 46 -6.26 2.58 23.60
CA LEU A 46 -5.15 1.78 23.09
C LEU A 46 -3.78 2.29 23.59
N GLY A 47 -3.73 3.47 24.23
CA GLY A 47 -2.49 4.16 24.59
C GLY A 47 -1.62 4.46 23.37
N ILE A 48 -2.26 4.87 22.27
CA ILE A 48 -1.67 5.33 21.01
C ILE A 48 -1.72 6.85 20.99
N ASP A 49 -0.66 7.46 20.47
CA ASP A 49 -0.63 8.89 20.18
C ASP A 49 -1.12 9.09 18.73
N PRO A 50 -2.31 9.69 18.51
CA PRO A 50 -2.87 9.83 17.17
C PRO A 50 -2.02 10.72 16.25
N ALA A 51 -1.15 11.58 16.81
CA ALA A 51 -0.23 12.40 16.02
C ALA A 51 1.01 11.64 15.52
N ARG A 52 1.21 10.37 15.94
CA ARG A 52 2.39 9.55 15.61
C ARG A 52 2.03 8.22 14.96
N ILE A 53 0.91 8.18 14.24
CA ILE A 53 0.49 6.99 13.50
C ILE A 53 1.33 6.86 12.23
N VAL A 54 1.89 5.67 12.02
CA VAL A 54 2.59 5.29 10.79
C VAL A 54 1.80 4.18 10.11
N VAL A 55 1.56 4.33 8.82
CA VAL A 55 0.95 3.29 7.99
C VAL A 55 2.06 2.48 7.32
N ALA A 56 1.96 1.16 7.33
CA ALA A 56 2.97 0.31 6.72
C ALA A 56 2.35 -0.89 6.00
N GLY A 57 2.95 -1.27 4.88
CA GLY A 57 2.48 -2.39 4.07
C GLY A 57 3.59 -3.00 3.21
N THR A 58 3.37 -4.24 2.76
CA THR A 58 4.29 -4.98 1.91
C THR A 58 3.57 -5.52 0.69
N SER A 59 4.18 -5.44 -0.50
CA SER A 59 3.58 -5.93 -1.75
C SER A 59 2.16 -5.39 -1.96
N ALA A 60 1.15 -6.26 -2.14
CA ALA A 60 -0.25 -5.85 -2.25
C ALA A 60 -0.73 -5.02 -1.03
N GLY A 61 -0.26 -5.34 0.18
CA GLY A 61 -0.56 -4.54 1.36
C GLY A 61 0.13 -3.17 1.35
N GLY A 62 1.26 -3.04 0.63
CA GLY A 62 1.91 -1.76 0.35
C GLY A 62 1.08 -0.89 -0.60
N GLY A 63 0.47 -1.50 -1.61
CA GLY A 63 -0.51 -0.85 -2.47
C GLY A 63 -1.73 -0.34 -1.70
N VAL A 64 -2.30 -1.18 -0.83
CA VAL A 64 -3.42 -0.79 0.06
C VAL A 64 -3.00 0.34 1.01
N ALA A 65 -1.79 0.29 1.57
CA ALA A 65 -1.25 1.34 2.44
C ALA A 65 -1.11 2.68 1.70
N ALA A 66 -0.55 2.68 0.49
CA ALA A 66 -0.43 3.89 -0.33
C ALA A 66 -1.81 4.46 -0.71
N GLY A 67 -2.74 3.59 -1.13
CA GLY A 67 -4.12 3.97 -1.42
C GLY A 67 -4.85 4.56 -0.22
N LEU A 68 -4.65 3.98 0.97
CA LEU A 68 -5.17 4.50 2.24
C LEU A 68 -4.65 5.90 2.53
N VAL A 69 -3.35 6.14 2.34
CA VAL A 69 -2.73 7.45 2.63
C VAL A 69 -3.24 8.52 1.65
N LEU A 70 -3.35 8.18 0.36
CA LEU A 70 -3.99 9.05 -0.64
C LEU A 70 -5.41 9.42 -0.22
N LYS A 71 -6.21 8.40 0.14
CA LYS A 71 -7.60 8.60 0.56
C LYS A 71 -7.73 9.45 1.82
N ALA A 72 -6.90 9.20 2.83
CA ALA A 72 -6.90 9.99 4.06
C ALA A 72 -6.54 11.46 3.80
N ARG A 73 -5.52 11.72 2.95
CA ARG A 73 -5.17 13.08 2.53
C ARG A 73 -6.35 13.76 1.83
N ASP A 74 -6.93 13.10 0.84
CA ASP A 74 -7.99 13.68 -0.01
C ASP A 74 -9.28 13.95 0.79
N HIS A 75 -9.50 13.21 1.87
CA HIS A 75 -10.62 13.41 2.80
C HIS A 75 -10.30 14.36 3.97
N GLY A 76 -9.08 14.92 4.04
CA GLY A 76 -8.67 15.87 5.07
C GLY A 76 -8.29 15.25 6.42
N GLY A 77 -8.08 13.93 6.47
CA GLY A 77 -7.61 13.21 7.64
C GLY A 77 -8.11 11.77 7.75
N PRO A 78 -7.69 11.05 8.80
CA PRO A 78 -6.86 11.50 9.92
C PRO A 78 -5.38 11.69 9.54
N ALA A 79 -4.63 12.44 10.35
CA ALA A 79 -3.21 12.70 10.10
C ALA A 79 -2.38 11.41 10.21
N ILE A 80 -1.53 11.18 9.21
CA ILE A 80 -0.56 10.08 9.17
C ILE A 80 0.82 10.73 9.26
N ALA A 81 1.67 10.27 10.18
CA ALA A 81 2.99 10.84 10.39
C ALA A 81 4.00 10.38 9.33
N ALA A 82 3.91 9.11 8.92
CA ALA A 82 4.72 8.54 7.86
C ALA A 82 4.03 7.33 7.21
N GLN A 83 4.46 6.98 6.01
CA GLN A 83 4.14 5.71 5.37
C GLN A 83 5.42 4.90 5.06
N VAL A 84 5.36 3.59 5.28
CA VAL A 84 6.46 2.65 5.03
C VAL A 84 5.97 1.59 4.05
N LEU A 85 6.43 1.69 2.81
CA LEU A 85 6.02 0.84 1.70
C LEU A 85 7.16 -0.09 1.32
N ILE A 86 6.94 -1.40 1.49
CA ILE A 86 7.96 -2.42 1.22
C ILE A 86 7.58 -3.14 -0.07
N CYS A 87 8.37 -2.97 -1.14
CA CYS A 87 8.10 -3.47 -2.49
C CYS A 87 6.61 -3.38 -2.88
N PRO A 88 5.97 -2.20 -2.75
CA PRO A 88 4.52 -2.09 -2.89
C PRO A 88 4.04 -2.41 -4.30
N MET A 89 2.84 -2.97 -4.42
CA MET A 89 2.18 -3.17 -5.71
C MET A 89 1.34 -1.92 -6.03
N LEU A 90 1.82 -1.06 -6.93
CA LEU A 90 1.29 0.31 -7.15
C LEU A 90 0.62 0.50 -8.51
N ASP A 91 1.02 -0.25 -9.53
CA ASP A 91 0.57 -0.01 -10.92
C ASP A 91 -0.09 -1.24 -11.57
N HIS A 92 -1.39 -1.12 -11.83
CA HIS A 92 -2.15 -2.17 -12.50
C HIS A 92 -1.79 -2.38 -13.97
N ARG A 93 -1.12 -1.42 -14.62
CA ARG A 93 -0.78 -1.48 -16.05
C ARG A 93 0.23 -2.59 -16.35
N ASN A 94 1.07 -2.95 -15.37
CA ASN A 94 1.96 -4.11 -15.41
C ASN A 94 2.79 -4.20 -16.72
N ASP A 95 3.27 -3.06 -17.22
CA ASP A 95 3.89 -2.89 -18.54
C ASP A 95 5.31 -2.30 -18.51
N THR A 96 5.87 -2.10 -17.31
CA THR A 96 7.23 -1.58 -17.08
C THR A 96 8.34 -2.52 -17.54
N VAL A 97 9.59 -2.04 -17.59
CA VAL A 97 10.74 -2.87 -17.96
C VAL A 97 10.98 -3.94 -16.90
N SER A 98 10.92 -3.59 -15.61
CA SER A 98 11.02 -4.54 -14.51
C SER A 98 9.96 -5.63 -14.62
N ALA A 99 8.69 -5.29 -14.86
CA ALA A 99 7.63 -6.27 -14.97
C ALA A 99 7.91 -7.30 -16.08
N ARG A 100 8.35 -6.84 -17.26
CA ARG A 100 8.67 -7.70 -18.41
C ARG A 100 9.93 -8.55 -18.21
N GLN A 101 10.80 -8.22 -17.25
CA GLN A 101 11.98 -9.04 -16.93
C GLN A 101 11.61 -10.35 -16.21
N PHE A 102 10.39 -10.46 -15.69
CA PHE A 102 9.89 -11.62 -14.93
C PHE A 102 8.77 -12.38 -15.68
N ASP A 103 8.91 -12.50 -17.00
CA ASP A 103 8.11 -13.37 -17.86
C ASP A 103 8.65 -14.82 -17.77
N GLY A 104 8.29 -15.57 -16.71
CA GLY A 104 8.74 -16.95 -16.50
C GLY A 104 8.64 -17.44 -15.05
N PRO A 105 9.18 -18.63 -14.72
CA PRO A 105 9.15 -19.16 -13.35
C PRO A 105 10.01 -18.30 -12.43
N ALA A 106 9.34 -17.40 -11.70
CA ALA A 106 9.88 -16.56 -10.64
C ALA A 106 9.06 -16.77 -9.35
N VAL A 107 9.55 -16.27 -8.22
CA VAL A 107 8.78 -16.27 -6.95
C VAL A 107 7.49 -15.46 -7.12
N TRP A 108 7.56 -14.33 -7.84
CA TRP A 108 6.43 -13.56 -8.32
C TRP A 108 6.65 -13.24 -9.80
N SER A 109 5.77 -13.71 -10.68
CA SER A 109 5.88 -13.51 -12.13
C SER A 109 4.94 -12.39 -12.60
N ARG A 110 5.19 -11.87 -13.79
CA ARG A 110 4.29 -10.89 -14.43
C ARG A 110 2.87 -11.44 -14.61
N GLU A 111 2.73 -12.74 -14.88
CA GLU A 111 1.45 -13.44 -15.02
C GLU A 111 0.70 -13.53 -13.69
N ALA A 112 1.42 -13.86 -12.60
CA ALA A 112 0.86 -13.84 -11.25
C ALA A 112 0.41 -12.42 -10.85
N ASN A 113 1.21 -11.41 -11.22
CA ASN A 113 0.85 -10.01 -10.99
C ASN A 113 -0.42 -9.60 -11.75
N ALA A 114 -0.54 -10.00 -13.03
CA ALA A 114 -1.73 -9.74 -13.83
C ALA A 114 -2.98 -10.40 -13.25
N PHE A 115 -2.86 -11.63 -12.73
CA PHE A 115 -3.95 -12.29 -12.03
C PHE A 115 -4.34 -11.56 -10.73
N GLY A 116 -3.36 -11.14 -9.94
CA GLY A 116 -3.60 -10.36 -8.72
C GLY A 116 -4.34 -9.06 -8.98
N TRP A 117 -3.91 -8.30 -9.98
CA TRP A 117 -4.61 -7.08 -10.40
C TRP A 117 -6.01 -7.35 -10.92
N ALA A 118 -6.20 -8.38 -11.75
CA ALA A 118 -7.53 -8.76 -12.23
C ALA A 118 -8.48 -9.13 -11.08
N ALA A 119 -7.98 -9.83 -10.05
CA ALA A 119 -8.76 -10.18 -8.87
C ALA A 119 -9.18 -8.94 -8.08
N VAL A 120 -8.29 -7.96 -7.88
CA VAL A 120 -8.58 -6.72 -7.14
C VAL A 120 -9.48 -5.78 -7.95
N ILE A 121 -9.24 -5.62 -9.26
CA ILE A 121 -10.05 -4.73 -10.12
C ILE A 121 -11.46 -5.30 -10.31
N GLY A 122 -11.59 -6.62 -10.43
CA GLY A 122 -12.86 -7.27 -10.72
C GLY A 122 -13.39 -6.91 -12.11
N ALA A 123 -14.70 -6.74 -12.23
CA ALA A 123 -15.37 -6.43 -13.50
C ALA A 123 -15.50 -4.92 -13.80
N GLY A 124 -14.76 -4.07 -13.08
CA GLY A 124 -14.80 -2.62 -13.27
C GLY A 124 -13.94 -2.14 -14.43
N ASP A 125 -14.44 -1.17 -15.19
CA ASP A 125 -13.73 -0.58 -16.34
C ASP A 125 -12.79 0.58 -15.95
N GLU A 126 -13.06 1.26 -14.83
CA GLU A 126 -12.26 2.39 -14.34
C GLU A 126 -11.54 2.03 -13.04
N VAL A 127 -10.21 2.22 -13.04
CA VAL A 127 -9.35 1.91 -11.89
C VAL A 127 -9.09 3.18 -11.09
N SER A 128 -9.54 3.20 -9.84
CA SER A 128 -9.30 4.31 -8.91
C SER A 128 -7.82 4.47 -8.57
N PRO A 129 -7.29 5.70 -8.40
CA PRO A 129 -5.98 5.93 -7.80
C PRO A 129 -5.84 5.37 -6.39
N TYR A 130 -6.93 5.12 -5.67
CA TYR A 130 -6.84 4.44 -4.38
C TYR A 130 -6.55 2.94 -4.55
N THR A 131 -6.99 2.32 -5.65
CA THR A 131 -6.71 0.91 -5.95
C THR A 131 -5.35 0.74 -6.64
N SER A 132 -4.99 1.64 -7.55
CA SER A 132 -3.68 1.68 -8.23
C SER A 132 -3.03 3.05 -8.01
N PRO A 133 -2.27 3.23 -6.91
CA PRO A 133 -1.66 4.50 -6.52
C PRO A 133 -0.81 5.20 -7.59
N ALA A 134 -0.18 4.44 -8.50
CA ALA A 134 0.59 5.01 -9.61
C ALA A 134 -0.24 5.87 -10.59
N LEU A 135 -1.57 5.86 -10.48
CA LEU A 135 -2.48 6.72 -11.24
C LEU A 135 -2.69 8.10 -10.60
N ALA A 136 -2.23 8.32 -9.37
CA ALA A 136 -2.36 9.61 -8.71
C ALA A 136 -1.55 10.68 -9.45
N VAL A 137 -2.22 11.77 -9.85
CA VAL A 137 -1.59 12.88 -10.58
C VAL A 137 -0.98 13.94 -9.67
N ASP A 138 -1.28 13.87 -8.37
CA ASP A 138 -0.75 14.75 -7.33
C ASP A 138 -0.41 13.94 -6.08
N LEU A 139 0.85 14.03 -5.67
CA LEU A 139 1.41 13.41 -4.47
C LEU A 139 1.79 14.45 -3.41
N ALA A 140 1.51 15.74 -3.65
CA ALA A 140 1.72 16.78 -2.66
C ALA A 140 0.88 16.52 -1.40
N GLY A 141 1.42 16.93 -0.25
CA GLY A 141 0.75 16.79 1.04
C GLY A 141 0.70 15.36 1.58
N LEU A 142 1.31 14.38 0.91
CA LEU A 142 1.53 13.05 1.49
C LEU A 142 2.55 13.12 2.64
N PRO A 143 2.46 12.21 3.62
CA PRO A 143 3.37 12.18 4.76
C PRO A 143 4.77 11.72 4.35
N GLU A 144 5.73 11.84 5.27
CA GLU A 144 7.07 11.29 5.08
C GLU A 144 7.00 9.83 4.62
N THR A 145 7.69 9.51 3.54
CA THR A 145 7.54 8.22 2.85
C THR A 145 8.87 7.50 2.80
N TYR A 146 8.88 6.27 3.31
CA TYR A 146 9.93 5.30 3.02
C TYR A 146 9.38 4.30 1.99
N LEU A 147 10.13 4.10 0.92
CA LEU A 147 9.78 3.16 -0.15
C LEU A 147 10.99 2.26 -0.44
N ASP A 148 10.79 0.96 -0.36
CA ASP A 148 11.81 -0.05 -0.67
C ASP A 148 11.56 -0.70 -2.03
N ALA A 149 12.45 -0.45 -2.98
CA ALA A 149 12.40 -0.99 -4.34
C ALA A 149 13.51 -2.03 -4.54
N GLY A 150 13.12 -3.31 -4.58
CA GLY A 150 14.06 -4.41 -4.78
C GLY A 150 14.63 -4.45 -6.20
N THR A 151 15.94 -4.70 -6.34
CA THR A 151 16.59 -4.74 -7.67
C THR A 151 16.10 -5.90 -8.55
N ALA A 152 15.62 -6.97 -7.93
CA ALA A 152 15.12 -8.19 -8.59
C ALA A 152 13.63 -8.40 -8.26
N GLU A 153 12.81 -7.39 -8.56
CA GLU A 153 11.38 -7.40 -8.24
C GLU A 153 10.54 -6.91 -9.43
N VAL A 154 9.32 -7.46 -9.56
CA VAL A 154 8.36 -7.06 -10.61
C VAL A 154 8.00 -5.57 -10.49
N PHE A 155 7.84 -5.09 -9.25
CA PHE A 155 7.41 -3.73 -8.91
C PHE A 155 8.50 -2.67 -8.99
N ARG A 156 9.76 -3.04 -9.27
CA ARG A 156 10.91 -2.12 -9.16
C ARG A 156 10.71 -0.78 -9.87
N ASP A 157 10.26 -0.79 -11.13
CA ASP A 157 10.17 0.44 -11.91
C ASP A 157 8.95 1.30 -11.51
N GLU A 158 7.82 0.69 -11.11
CA GLU A 158 6.66 1.43 -10.59
C GLU A 158 6.98 2.04 -9.22
N ASP A 159 7.73 1.31 -8.38
CA ASP A 159 8.23 1.74 -7.08
C ASP A 159 9.18 2.94 -7.19
N VAL A 160 10.10 2.94 -8.17
CA VAL A 160 11.04 4.04 -8.39
C VAL A 160 10.36 5.27 -9.00
N ALA A 161 9.27 5.07 -9.74
CA ALA A 161 8.54 6.17 -10.39
C ALA A 161 7.60 6.91 -9.43
N TYR A 162 7.08 6.23 -8.41
CA TYR A 162 6.17 6.76 -7.39
C TYR A 162 6.88 7.62 -6.34
#